data_AF-A0A0V8ED25-F1
#
_entry.id   AF-A0A0V8ED25-F1
#
_cell.length_a   1.000
_cell.length_b   1.000
_cell.length_c   1.000
_cell.angle_alpha   90.00
_cell.angle_beta   90.00
_cell.angle_gamma   90.00
#
_symmetry.space_group_name_H-M   'P 1'
#
loop_
_entity.id
_entity.type
_entity.pdbx_description
1 polymer ?
#
loop_
_entity_poly.entity_id
_entity_poly.type
_entity_poly.pdbx_seq_one_letter_code
_entity_poly.pdbx_strand_id
1 'polypeptide(L)'
;MIAQNLANGTYKAVHIPDSEYIETKEYIRMVQSREKSLKKIKQEIKSLILRHGYFYDGKSTWTVAYMKWMKALNMPPILREAMNEYLLEYEHLTDQIERFSTRIEEMSHQERYAESVAHLRTFKGIDTASAMTIQVEISDFNRFATAKSFCAYIGLTPSEQSSGGKVNLGGISKQGNSLVRTTLIECAEH
;
A
#
# COMPACT_ATOMS: atom_id res chain seq x y z
N MET A 1 10.15 -8.72 38.51
CA MET A 1 10.74 -8.94 37.18
C MET A 1 10.62 -7.71 36.26
N ILE A 2 9.44 -7.11 36.07
CA ILE A 2 9.29 -5.85 35.28
C ILE A 2 10.01 -4.66 35.93
N ALA A 3 9.86 -4.48 37.25
CA ALA A 3 10.51 -3.38 37.98
C ALA A 3 12.05 -3.43 37.95
N GLN A 4 12.66 -4.63 37.98
CA GLN A 4 14.12 -4.81 37.84
C GLN A 4 14.61 -4.49 36.41
N ASN A 5 13.85 -4.87 35.38
CA ASN A 5 14.19 -4.53 34.00
C ASN A 5 14.01 -3.03 33.69
N LEU A 6 13.03 -2.37 34.32
CA LEU A 6 12.88 -0.91 34.26
C LEU A 6 14.05 -0.19 34.96
N ALA A 7 14.42 -0.64 36.17
CA ALA A 7 15.52 -0.05 36.94
C ALA A 7 16.89 -0.23 36.25
N ASN A 8 17.09 -1.33 35.52
CA ASN A 8 18.31 -1.62 34.78
C ASN A 8 18.34 -1.01 33.37
N GLY A 9 17.30 -0.28 32.95
CA GLY A 9 17.20 0.31 31.61
C GLY A 9 17.15 -0.70 30.45
N THR A 10 16.97 -1.99 30.75
CA THR A 10 16.91 -3.06 29.74
C THR A 10 15.53 -3.22 29.10
N TYR A 11 14.53 -2.49 29.62
CA TYR A 11 13.19 -2.44 29.06
C TYR A 11 13.00 -1.19 28.19
N LYS A 12 12.84 -1.37 26.88
CA LYS A 12 12.32 -0.30 26.00
C LYS A 12 10.80 -0.35 26.04
N ALA A 13 10.17 0.73 26.49
CA ALA A 13 8.72 0.86 26.44
C ALA A 13 8.23 0.63 25.00
N VAL A 14 7.25 -0.26 24.84
CA VAL A 14 6.57 -0.44 23.56
C VAL A 14 5.80 0.85 23.29
N HIS A 15 6.12 1.55 22.20
CA HIS A 15 5.35 2.71 21.80
C HIS A 15 3.93 2.27 21.46
N ILE A 16 2.95 2.77 22.21
CA ILE A 16 1.53 2.63 21.94
C ILE A 16 1.11 3.84 21.12
N PRO A 17 0.69 3.70 19.85
CA PRO A 17 0.16 4.81 19.09
C PRO A 17 -1.10 5.37 19.76
N ASP A 18 -1.28 6.68 19.64
CA ASP A 18 -2.50 7.37 20.06
C ASP A 18 -3.73 6.86 19.28
N SER A 19 -4.93 6.90 19.88
CA SER A 19 -6.13 6.26 19.31
C SER A 19 -6.49 6.81 17.94
N GLU A 20 -6.33 8.11 17.72
CA GLU A 20 -6.58 8.74 16.41
C GLU A 20 -5.59 8.28 15.31
N TYR A 21 -4.35 7.95 15.69
CA TYR A 21 -3.38 7.35 14.76
C TYR A 21 -3.82 5.96 14.35
N ILE A 22 -4.36 5.18 15.29
CA ILE A 22 -4.87 3.83 15.03
C ILE A 22 -6.08 3.90 14.10
N GLU A 23 -7.01 4.81 14.34
CA GLU A 23 -8.18 5.00 13.48
C GLU A 23 -7.79 5.39 12.05
N THR A 24 -6.88 6.36 11.90
CA THR A 24 -6.37 6.79 10.60
C THR A 24 -5.66 5.65 9.87
N LYS A 25 -4.88 4.86 10.60
CA LYS A 25 -4.17 3.69 10.09
C LYS A 25 -5.12 2.62 9.57
N GLU A 26 -6.18 2.30 10.30
CA GLU A 26 -7.19 1.35 9.86
C GLU A 26 -7.94 1.85 8.61
N TYR A 27 -8.20 3.16 8.53
CA TYR A 27 -8.75 3.78 7.33
C TYR A 27 -7.84 3.57 6.10
N ILE A 28 -6.55 3.89 6.21
CA ILE A 28 -5.59 3.72 5.10
C ILE A 28 -5.43 2.25 4.69
N ARG A 29 -5.38 1.32 5.66
CA ARG A 29 -5.34 -0.12 5.38
C ARG A 29 -6.58 -0.61 4.66
N MET A 30 -7.76 -0.08 4.99
CA MET A 30 -9.00 -0.36 4.27
C MET A 30 -8.90 0.11 2.81
N VAL A 31 -8.37 1.30 2.53
CA VAL A 31 -8.18 1.81 1.16
C VAL A 31 -7.33 0.86 0.33
N GLN A 32 -6.19 0.42 0.88
CA GLN A 32 -5.30 -0.51 0.18
C GLN A 32 -5.92 -1.90 -0.02
N SER A 33 -6.78 -2.33 0.90
CA SER A 33 -7.60 -3.53 0.71
C SER A 33 -8.54 -3.35 -0.50
N ARG A 34 -9.15 -2.18 -0.68
CA ARG A 34 -9.97 -1.88 -1.87
C ARG A 34 -9.14 -1.83 -3.15
N GLU A 35 -7.95 -1.24 -3.14
CA GLU A 35 -7.05 -1.23 -4.31
C GLU A 35 -6.66 -2.65 -4.74
N LYS A 36 -6.40 -3.54 -3.78
CA LYS A 36 -6.16 -4.97 -4.05
C LYS A 36 -7.38 -5.63 -4.67
N SER A 37 -8.59 -5.35 -4.16
CA SER A 37 -9.83 -5.82 -4.78
C SER A 37 -10.00 -5.27 -6.20
N LEU A 38 -9.71 -3.98 -6.44
CA LEU A 38 -9.77 -3.38 -7.77
C LEU A 38 -8.77 -4.04 -8.74
N LYS A 39 -7.58 -4.39 -8.26
CA LYS A 39 -6.61 -5.14 -9.06
C LYS A 39 -7.14 -6.53 -9.42
N LYS A 40 -7.78 -7.22 -8.46
CA LYS A 40 -8.35 -8.55 -8.66
C LYS A 40 -9.49 -8.54 -9.68
N ILE A 41 -10.47 -7.64 -9.54
CA ILE A 41 -11.59 -7.53 -10.47
C ILE A 41 -11.10 -7.21 -11.89
N LYS A 42 -10.08 -6.33 -12.01
CA LYS A 42 -9.42 -6.05 -13.30
C LYS A 42 -8.84 -7.31 -13.93
N GLN A 43 -8.17 -8.15 -13.14
CA GLN A 43 -7.61 -9.42 -13.63
C GLN A 43 -8.70 -10.43 -14.03
N GLU A 44 -9.79 -10.51 -13.28
CA GLU A 44 -10.93 -11.38 -13.57
C GLU A 44 -11.62 -10.98 -14.88
N ILE A 45 -11.89 -9.69 -15.09
CA ILE A 45 -12.43 -9.15 -16.35
C ILE A 45 -11.50 -9.49 -17.52
N LYS A 46 -10.18 -9.26 -17.37
CA LYS A 46 -9.20 -9.61 -18.42
C LYS A 46 -9.22 -11.11 -18.72
N SER A 47 -9.26 -11.95 -17.69
CA SER A 47 -9.32 -13.41 -17.84
C SER A 47 -10.60 -13.86 -18.57
N LEU A 48 -11.75 -13.27 -18.23
CA LEU A 48 -13.03 -13.54 -18.90
C LEU A 48 -12.96 -13.21 -20.40
N ILE A 49 -12.53 -12.00 -20.72
CA ILE A 49 -12.39 -11.50 -22.10
C ILE A 49 -11.47 -12.42 -22.92
N LEU A 50 -10.29 -12.75 -22.38
CA LEU A 50 -9.30 -13.58 -23.06
C LEU A 50 -9.81 -15.02 -23.28
N ARG A 51 -10.48 -15.63 -22.30
CA ARG A 51 -11.00 -17.00 -22.40
C ARG A 51 -12.06 -17.14 -23.49
N HIS A 52 -12.80 -16.07 -23.78
CA HIS A 52 -13.82 -16.04 -24.82
C HIS A 52 -13.32 -15.47 -26.16
N GLY A 53 -12.00 -15.27 -26.32
CA GLY A 53 -11.39 -14.90 -27.59
C GLY A 53 -11.56 -13.43 -27.99
N TYR A 54 -11.88 -12.55 -27.03
CA TYR A 54 -11.94 -11.12 -27.27
C TYR A 54 -10.55 -10.50 -27.10
N PHE A 55 -10.08 -9.76 -28.09
CA PHE A 55 -8.77 -9.10 -28.07
C PHE A 55 -8.93 -7.60 -28.29
N TYR A 56 -8.28 -6.82 -27.44
CA TYR A 56 -8.20 -5.38 -27.61
C TYR A 56 -6.94 -5.03 -28.39
N ASP A 57 -7.10 -4.28 -29.48
CA ASP A 57 -6.03 -3.85 -30.39
C ASP A 57 -5.41 -2.49 -30.01
N GLY A 58 -6.00 -1.79 -29.04
CA GLY A 58 -5.50 -0.51 -28.57
C GLY A 58 -4.27 -0.62 -27.67
N LYS A 59 -3.54 0.49 -27.53
CA LYS A 59 -2.24 0.55 -26.84
C LYS A 59 -2.30 0.26 -25.33
N SER A 60 -3.38 0.67 -24.65
CA SER A 60 -3.47 0.64 -23.19
C SER A 60 -4.84 0.18 -22.68
N THR A 61 -4.84 -0.69 -21.68
CA THR A 61 -6.05 -1.17 -20.99
C THR A 61 -6.53 -0.19 -19.90
N TRP A 62 -7.79 -0.29 -19.50
CA TRP A 62 -8.45 0.56 -18.48
C TRP A 62 -8.52 2.06 -18.83
N THR A 63 -8.41 2.38 -20.11
CA THR A 63 -8.66 3.72 -20.66
C THR A 63 -10.12 3.90 -21.03
N VAL A 64 -10.58 5.13 -21.28
CA VAL A 64 -11.93 5.40 -21.80
C VAL A 64 -12.20 4.61 -23.08
N ALA A 65 -11.22 4.51 -23.98
CA ALA A 65 -11.32 3.71 -25.20
C ALA A 65 -11.49 2.21 -24.90
N TYR A 66 -10.71 1.67 -23.96
CA TYR A 66 -10.82 0.28 -23.53
C TYR A 66 -12.19 -0.02 -22.88
N MET A 67 -12.68 0.87 -22.02
CA MET A 67 -14.00 0.74 -21.40
C MET A 67 -15.12 0.75 -22.45
N LYS A 68 -15.05 1.68 -23.42
CA LYS A 68 -16.00 1.76 -24.54
C LYS A 68 -15.99 0.48 -25.37
N TRP A 69 -14.80 -0.05 -25.68
CA TRP A 69 -14.64 -1.31 -26.39
C TRP A 69 -15.27 -2.48 -25.62
N MET A 70 -14.97 -2.64 -24.31
CA MET A 70 -15.54 -3.73 -23.50
C MET A 70 -17.08 -3.70 -23.45
N LYS A 71 -17.66 -2.51 -23.32
CA LYS A 71 -19.12 -2.31 -23.30
C LYS A 71 -19.75 -2.60 -24.67
N ALA A 72 -19.00 -2.48 -25.77
CA ALA A 72 -19.46 -2.73 -27.13
C ALA A 72 -19.25 -4.17 -27.64
N LEU A 73 -18.61 -5.06 -26.87
CA LEU A 73 -18.37 -6.44 -27.30
C LEU A 73 -19.69 -7.19 -27.58
N ASN A 74 -19.75 -7.92 -28.69
CA ASN A 74 -20.87 -8.81 -28.96
C ASN A 74 -20.71 -10.10 -28.14
N MET A 75 -21.45 -10.23 -27.04
CA MET A 75 -21.38 -11.35 -26.10
C MET A 75 -22.74 -12.07 -26.03
N PRO A 76 -22.75 -13.42 -25.87
CA PRO A 76 -23.97 -14.14 -25.52
C PRO A 76 -24.63 -13.56 -24.26
N PRO A 77 -25.97 -13.61 -24.12
CA PRO A 77 -26.69 -12.90 -23.06
C PRO A 77 -26.16 -13.20 -21.64
N ILE A 78 -25.95 -14.47 -21.30
CA ILE A 78 -25.44 -14.88 -19.97
C ILE A 78 -24.02 -14.39 -19.72
N LEU A 79 -23.17 -14.41 -20.76
CA LEU A 79 -21.80 -13.90 -20.64
C LEU A 79 -21.79 -12.37 -20.47
N ARG A 80 -22.69 -11.67 -21.17
CA ARG A 80 -22.89 -10.23 -21.03
C ARG A 80 -23.36 -9.87 -19.62
N GLU A 81 -24.27 -10.65 -19.04
CA GLU A 81 -24.73 -10.49 -17.66
C GLU A 81 -23.55 -10.61 -16.67
N ALA A 82 -22.77 -11.69 -16.75
CA ALA A 82 -21.58 -11.87 -15.91
C ALA A 82 -20.55 -10.73 -16.08
N MET A 83 -20.32 -10.27 -17.32
CA MET A 83 -19.44 -9.13 -17.58
C MET A 83 -19.95 -7.85 -16.93
N ASN A 84 -21.26 -7.61 -16.96
CA ASN A 84 -21.86 -6.42 -16.38
C ASN A 84 -21.74 -6.42 -14.85
N GLU A 85 -21.90 -7.56 -14.17
CA GLU A 85 -21.68 -7.68 -12.73
C GLU A 85 -20.24 -7.31 -12.35
N TYR A 86 -19.26 -7.82 -13.11
CA TYR A 86 -17.86 -7.44 -12.88
C TYR A 86 -17.60 -5.95 -13.13
N LEU A 87 -18.24 -5.35 -14.14
CA LEU A 87 -18.11 -3.93 -14.43
C LEU A 87 -18.77 -3.06 -13.34
N LEU A 88 -19.89 -3.49 -12.76
CA LEU A 88 -20.53 -2.82 -11.64
C LEU A 88 -19.62 -2.83 -10.40
N GLU A 89 -18.99 -3.97 -10.09
CA GLU A 89 -18.02 -4.04 -8.98
C GLU A 89 -16.79 -3.17 -9.25
N TYR A 90 -16.29 -3.15 -10.49
CA TYR A 90 -15.20 -2.27 -10.91
C TYR A 90 -15.54 -0.79 -10.70
N GLU A 91 -16.72 -0.35 -11.15
CA GLU A 91 -17.19 1.04 -11.02
C GLU A 91 -17.32 1.38 -9.52
N HIS A 92 -17.95 0.51 -8.73
CA HIS A 92 -18.11 0.70 -7.30
C HIS A 92 -16.78 0.79 -6.52
N LEU A 93 -15.79 -0.02 -6.86
CA LEU A 93 -14.47 0.01 -6.22
C LEU A 93 -13.68 1.26 -6.64
N THR A 94 -13.78 1.66 -7.90
CA THR A 94 -13.12 2.87 -8.42
C THR A 94 -13.65 4.12 -7.70
N ASP A 95 -14.98 4.26 -7.60
CA ASP A 95 -15.61 5.39 -6.91
C ASP A 95 -15.25 5.43 -5.42
N GLN A 96 -15.19 4.27 -4.75
CA GLN A 96 -14.75 4.19 -3.36
C GLN A 96 -13.32 4.66 -3.18
N ILE A 97 -12.40 4.18 -4.01
CA ILE A 97 -10.98 4.54 -3.94
C ILE A 97 -10.80 6.04 -4.18
N GLU A 98 -11.51 6.63 -5.13
CA GLU A 98 -11.46 8.08 -5.39
C GLU A 98 -11.91 8.87 -4.16
N ARG A 99 -13.09 8.55 -3.59
CA ARG A 99 -13.59 9.20 -2.38
C ARG A 99 -12.62 9.06 -1.20
N PHE A 100 -12.04 7.88 -1.03
CA PHE A 100 -11.10 7.64 0.06
C PHE A 100 -9.77 8.35 -0.14
N SER A 101 -9.31 8.48 -1.39
CA SER A 101 -8.12 9.26 -1.74
C SER A 101 -8.31 10.73 -1.40
N THR A 102 -9.48 11.30 -1.74
CA THR A 102 -9.85 12.66 -1.33
C THR A 102 -9.84 12.80 0.19
N ARG A 103 -10.39 11.83 0.93
CA ARG A 103 -10.39 11.86 2.38
C ARG A 103 -8.98 11.77 2.98
N ILE A 104 -8.08 10.99 2.39
CA ILE A 104 -6.68 10.92 2.82
C ILE A 104 -5.99 12.28 2.60
N GLU A 105 -6.23 12.94 1.46
CA GLU A 105 -5.70 14.28 1.21
C GLU A 105 -6.20 15.27 2.27
N GLU A 106 -7.50 15.28 2.57
CA GLU A 106 -8.08 16.12 3.64
C GLU A 106 -7.42 15.86 5.01
N MET A 107 -7.25 14.58 5.37
CA MET A 107 -6.60 14.20 6.63
C MET A 107 -5.14 14.65 6.67
N SER A 108 -4.45 14.64 5.53
CA SER A 108 -3.05 15.05 5.45
C SER A 108 -2.82 16.52 5.81
N HIS A 109 -3.84 17.36 5.71
CA HIS A 109 -3.77 18.79 6.08
C HIS A 109 -4.02 19.06 7.56
N GLN A 110 -4.39 18.06 8.36
CA GLN A 110 -4.54 18.23 9.80
C GLN A 110 -3.18 18.56 10.44
N GLU A 111 -3.18 19.41 11.47
CA GLU A 111 -1.97 19.94 12.13
C GLU A 111 -0.94 18.85 12.45
N ARG A 112 -1.40 17.69 12.92
CA ARG A 112 -0.50 16.59 13.31
C ARG A 112 0.23 15.92 12.14
N TYR A 113 -0.34 15.97 10.93
CA TYR A 113 0.19 15.28 9.75
C TYR A 113 0.83 16.26 8.77
N ALA A 114 0.38 17.52 8.73
CA ALA A 114 0.74 18.47 7.70
C ALA A 114 2.26 18.63 7.52
N GLU A 115 3.00 18.82 8.61
CA GLU A 115 4.46 18.98 8.56
C GLU A 115 5.17 17.69 8.12
N SER A 116 4.85 16.56 8.74
CA SER A 116 5.50 15.28 8.43
C SER A 116 5.23 14.81 7.00
N VAL A 117 3.99 14.98 6.52
CA VAL A 117 3.60 14.69 5.14
C VAL A 117 4.33 15.62 4.17
N ALA A 118 4.40 16.92 4.45
CA ALA A 118 5.12 17.87 3.61
C ALA A 118 6.60 17.50 3.49
N HIS A 119 7.25 17.14 4.59
CA HIS A 119 8.64 16.67 4.59
C HIS A 119 8.82 15.39 3.77
N LEU A 120 7.97 14.38 3.95
CA LEU A 120 8.04 13.14 3.18
C LEU A 120 7.84 13.37 1.68
N ARG A 121 6.94 14.27 1.29
CA ARG A 121 6.67 14.61 -0.12
C ARG A 121 7.81 15.38 -0.80
N THR A 122 8.84 15.82 -0.07
CA THR A 122 10.05 16.41 -0.70
C THR A 122 10.88 15.37 -1.44
N PHE A 123 10.74 14.08 -1.10
CA PHE A 123 11.40 12.99 -1.80
C PHE A 123 10.67 12.68 -3.11
N LYS A 124 11.43 12.56 -4.20
CA LYS A 124 10.88 12.17 -5.51
C LYS A 124 10.16 10.82 -5.37
N GLY A 125 8.94 10.75 -5.93
CA GLY A 125 8.13 9.53 -5.95
C GLY A 125 7.24 9.33 -4.72
N ILE A 126 7.34 10.16 -3.68
CA ILE A 126 6.44 10.13 -2.53
C ILE A 126 5.30 11.14 -2.72
N ASP A 127 4.10 10.64 -2.96
CA ASP A 127 2.86 11.42 -2.99
C ASP A 127 2.19 11.52 -1.62
N THR A 128 1.06 12.22 -1.51
CA THR A 128 0.34 12.40 -0.24
C THR A 128 -0.12 11.06 0.36
N ALA A 129 -0.66 10.16 -0.45
CA ALA A 129 -1.15 8.87 0.03
C ALA A 129 -0.02 7.99 0.57
N SER A 130 1.12 7.97 -0.12
CA SER A 130 2.34 7.28 0.30
C SER A 130 2.92 7.90 1.56
N ALA A 131 3.01 9.22 1.62
CA ALA A 131 3.48 9.95 2.80
C ALA A 131 2.60 9.69 4.02
N MET A 132 1.27 9.75 3.87
CA MET A 132 0.31 9.43 4.91
C MET A 132 0.46 7.99 5.37
N THR A 133 0.57 7.03 4.44
CA THR A 133 0.78 5.60 4.75
C THR A 133 2.04 5.40 5.59
N ILE A 134 3.14 6.02 5.20
CA ILE A 134 4.41 5.97 5.92
C ILE A 134 4.26 6.61 7.31
N GLN A 135 3.70 7.82 7.38
CA GLN A 135 3.55 8.56 8.64
C GLN A 135 2.69 7.81 9.66
N VAL A 136 1.55 7.23 9.26
CA VAL A 136 0.64 6.59 10.23
C VAL A 136 1.14 5.23 10.70
N GLU A 137 1.86 4.50 9.84
CA GLU A 137 2.41 3.20 10.17
C GLU A 137 3.65 3.29 11.05
N ILE A 138 4.44 4.36 10.88
CA ILE A 138 5.66 4.61 11.66
C ILE A 138 5.36 5.43 12.93
N SER A 139 4.41 6.38 12.84
CA SER A 139 4.00 7.35 13.86
C SER A 139 5.10 8.31 14.30
N ASP A 140 6.17 7.80 14.91
CA ASP A 140 7.31 8.58 15.40
C ASP A 140 8.61 8.03 14.85
N PHE A 141 9.28 8.84 14.02
CA PHE A 141 10.58 8.52 13.43
C PHE A 141 11.75 8.64 14.43
N ASN A 142 11.60 9.41 15.49
CA ASN A 142 12.68 9.62 16.47
C ASN A 142 12.99 8.36 17.29
N ARG A 143 12.11 7.35 17.25
CA ARG A 143 12.36 6.03 17.85
C ARG A 143 13.55 5.29 17.22
N PHE A 144 13.97 5.68 16.02
CA PHE A 144 15.07 5.05 15.30
C PHE A 144 16.34 5.89 15.47
N ALA A 145 17.31 5.35 16.19
CA ALA A 145 18.59 6.01 16.42
C ALA A 145 19.40 6.21 15.12
N THR A 146 19.15 5.38 14.10
CA THR A 146 19.84 5.45 12.80
C THR A 146 18.92 5.05 11.65
N ALA A 147 19.21 5.55 10.45
CA ALA A 147 18.53 5.09 9.22
C ALA A 147 18.65 3.58 9.02
N LYS A 148 19.81 2.97 9.35
CA LYS A 148 19.99 1.51 9.27
C LYS A 148 19.02 0.76 10.19
N SER A 149 18.77 1.27 11.40
CA SER A 149 17.78 0.68 12.31
C SER A 149 16.35 0.80 11.80
N PHE A 150 16.02 1.91 11.12
CA PHE A 150 14.74 2.07 10.43
C PHE A 150 14.58 1.08 9.28
N CYS A 151 15.58 0.99 8.38
CA CYS A 151 15.55 0.04 7.26
C CYS A 151 15.42 -1.42 7.74
N ALA A 152 16.06 -1.78 8.85
CA ALA A 152 15.91 -3.10 9.45
C ALA A 152 14.49 -3.34 9.96
N TYR A 153 13.89 -2.34 10.62
CA TYR A 153 12.52 -2.41 11.16
C TYR A 153 11.45 -2.64 10.09
N ILE A 154 11.59 -2.02 8.92
CA ILE A 154 10.67 -2.20 7.78
C ILE A 154 11.02 -3.41 6.91
N GLY A 155 12.11 -4.11 7.23
CA GLY A 155 12.55 -5.32 6.51
C GLY A 155 13.16 -5.07 5.14
N LEU A 156 13.80 -3.91 4.96
CA LEU A 156 14.57 -3.53 3.77
C LEU A 156 16.05 -3.93 3.86
N THR A 157 16.53 -4.42 5.01
CA THR A 157 17.89 -4.94 5.13
C THR A 157 17.98 -6.38 4.62
N PRO A 158 19.13 -6.81 4.06
CA PRO A 158 19.38 -8.20 3.73
C PRO A 158 19.18 -9.11 4.95
N SER A 159 18.72 -10.34 4.72
CA SER A 159 18.81 -11.42 5.71
C SER A 159 20.27 -11.85 5.87
N GLU A 160 20.63 -12.32 7.06
CA GLU A 160 21.99 -12.74 7.37
C GLU A 160 22.00 -14.17 7.92
N GLN A 161 22.83 -15.03 7.33
CA GLN A 161 23.09 -16.41 7.76
C GLN A 161 24.60 -16.61 7.95
N SER A 162 25.19 -15.77 8.79
CA SER A 162 26.63 -15.79 9.08
C SER A 162 26.96 -16.83 10.15
N SER A 163 28.01 -17.62 9.92
CA SER A 163 28.56 -18.56 10.90
C SER A 163 30.09 -18.63 10.77
N GLY A 164 30.78 -18.87 11.88
CA GLY A 164 32.22 -19.16 11.89
C GLY A 164 33.12 -18.14 11.17
N GLY A 165 32.84 -16.83 11.31
CA GLY A 165 33.63 -15.76 10.68
C GLY A 165 33.35 -15.52 9.19
N LYS A 166 32.39 -16.25 8.60
CA LYS A 166 31.95 -16.05 7.21
C LYS A 166 30.62 -15.30 7.20
N VAL A 167 30.61 -14.15 6.53
CA VAL A 167 29.40 -13.33 6.35
C VAL A 167 28.64 -13.82 5.12
N ASN A 168 27.40 -14.29 5.29
CA ASN A 168 26.51 -14.66 4.19
C ASN A 168 25.24 -13.80 4.24
N LEU A 169 25.11 -12.88 3.28
CA LEU A 169 23.91 -12.05 3.11
C LEU A 169 22.99 -12.67 2.05
N GLY A 170 21.69 -12.75 2.36
CA GLY A 170 20.64 -13.23 1.47
C GLY A 170 19.79 -12.09 0.88
N GLY A 171 18.59 -12.42 0.40
CA GLY A 171 17.60 -11.42 -0.03
C GLY A 171 17.11 -10.53 1.13
N ILE A 172 16.31 -9.50 0.83
CA ILE A 172 15.70 -8.67 1.89
C ILE A 172 15.00 -9.55 2.94
N SER A 173 15.12 -9.20 4.22
CA SER A 173 14.58 -10.02 5.31
C SER A 173 13.07 -10.21 5.21
N LYS A 174 12.36 -9.21 4.66
CA LYS A 174 10.88 -9.10 4.63
C LYS A 174 10.24 -9.10 6.03
N GLN A 175 11.04 -9.17 7.09
CA GLN A 175 10.63 -9.10 8.48
C GLN A 175 10.41 -7.63 8.83
N GLY A 176 9.14 -7.23 8.96
CA GLY A 176 8.76 -5.84 9.18
C GLY A 176 7.44 -5.51 8.49
N ASN A 177 7.05 -4.24 8.57
CA ASN A 177 5.79 -3.78 8.01
C ASN A 177 5.78 -3.89 6.48
N SER A 178 5.07 -4.91 5.98
CA SER A 178 4.97 -5.16 4.54
C SER A 178 4.39 -4.00 3.75
N LEU A 179 3.54 -3.20 4.40
CA LEU A 179 2.90 -2.08 3.76
C LEU A 179 3.90 -0.96 3.49
N VAL A 180 4.53 -0.44 4.53
CA VAL A 180 5.55 0.62 4.41
C VAL A 180 6.66 0.21 3.45
N ARG A 181 7.08 -1.06 3.50
CA ARG A 181 8.06 -1.60 2.56
C ARG A 181 7.59 -1.55 1.11
N THR A 182 6.36 -1.98 0.84
CA THR A 182 5.81 -1.98 -0.53
C THR A 182 5.67 -0.55 -1.05
N THR A 183 5.11 0.35 -0.23
CA THR A 183 4.99 1.78 -0.56
C THR A 183 6.35 2.40 -0.91
N LEU A 184 7.38 2.18 -0.09
CA LEU A 184 8.72 2.72 -0.36
C LEU A 184 9.35 2.16 -1.64
N ILE A 185 9.12 0.87 -1.95
CA ILE A 185 9.59 0.27 -3.20
C ILE A 185 8.87 0.90 -4.39
N GLU A 186 7.55 1.06 -4.32
CA GLU A 186 6.75 1.68 -5.39
C GLU A 186 7.17 3.13 -5.63
N CYS A 187 7.37 3.92 -4.56
CA CYS A 187 7.88 5.29 -4.65
C CYS A 187 9.25 5.38 -5.35
N ALA A 188 10.11 4.36 -5.19
CA ALA A 188 11.45 4.36 -5.78
C ALA A 188 11.45 4.02 -7.29
N GLU A 189 10.38 3.42 -7.81
CA GLU A 189 10.21 3.07 -9.23
C GLU A 189 9.67 4.25 -10.08
N HIS A 190 9.32 5.39 -9.46
CA HIS A 190 8.85 6.63 -10.11
C HIS A 190 9.97 7.63 -10.44
#